data_AF-A0A8X6FKY5-F1
#
_entry.id   AF-A0A8X6FKY5-F1
#
_cell.length_a   1.000
_cell.length_b   1.000
_cell.length_c   1.000
_cell.angle_alpha   90.00
_cell.angle_beta   90.00
_cell.angle_gamma   90.00
#
_symmetry.space_group_name_H-M   'P 1'
#
loop_
_entity.id
_entity.type
_entity.pdbx_description
1 polymer ?
#
loop_
_entity_poly.entity_id
_entity_poly.type
_entity_poly.pdbx_seq_one_letter_code
_entity_poly.pdbx_strand_id
1 'polypeptide(L)'
;SRCIITCQILIMELESMYNEVPDEIHKDLGERSGNKLNRILPSKRKILLALTQSLVLFFLCASLYGILGRDALPGSELFALLLLSVIAHTAGRVVCLIKLPPLIGMLITGFLFRNLPFIPFYKNISIRWATTLRASAFVIILLKAGLGLDAEKLKTLKRIVFQLAFSPCIVETTVISISSHFLLNLPWTWAIMLGFVISAVSPAVVVPGLLSLQDRSFGIKKGIPTLVIAAASVDDILAITGFTIMLSVSLSGGDNLWITFLKGILEPVGGLVYGILFGIAFWILPGSQISSSASLFYHVILLCLGGFTGMFLSKRLEIAGAGPIACLVMAFVASLRWKKDAEHLENIEKVIGKMWIILQPFLFSLIGAEVSVQNLQSNLGNTILALLIALAFRIATAMFASFGGDFNLKEKIFIAVAWLPKATVQV
;
A
#
# COMPACT_ATOMS: atom_id res chain seq x y z
N SER A 1 7.19 -21.30 -12.62
CA SER A 1 6.30 -20.92 -11.49
C SER A 1 6.71 -21.56 -10.17
N ARG A 2 6.97 -22.89 -10.09
CA ARG A 2 7.35 -23.57 -8.83
C ARG A 2 8.65 -23.05 -8.19
N CYS A 3 9.73 -22.82 -8.94
CA CYS A 3 10.97 -22.23 -8.39
C CYS A 3 10.82 -20.80 -7.84
N ILE A 4 9.88 -20.01 -8.36
CA ILE A 4 9.64 -18.62 -7.91
C ILE A 4 9.06 -18.64 -6.50
N ILE A 5 8.08 -19.52 -6.29
CA ILE A 5 7.46 -19.77 -4.99
C ILE A 5 8.52 -20.35 -4.04
N THR A 6 9.36 -21.29 -4.48
CA THR A 6 10.42 -21.87 -3.64
C THR A 6 11.50 -20.84 -3.24
N CYS A 7 11.94 -19.96 -4.14
CA CYS A 7 12.90 -18.89 -3.80
C CYS A 7 12.30 -17.85 -2.84
N GLN A 8 11.03 -17.46 -3.04
CA GLN A 8 10.33 -16.58 -2.11
C GLN A 8 10.07 -17.25 -0.76
N ILE A 9 9.79 -18.55 -0.72
CA ILE A 9 9.70 -19.35 0.51
C ILE A 9 11.05 -19.41 1.22
N LEU A 10 12.18 -19.55 0.51
CA LEU A 10 13.51 -19.56 1.11
C LEU A 10 13.87 -18.20 1.74
N ILE A 11 13.51 -17.10 1.07
CA ILE A 11 13.62 -15.73 1.63
C ILE A 11 12.70 -15.58 2.85
N MET A 12 11.51 -16.17 2.80
CA MET A 12 10.53 -16.16 3.89
C MET A 12 10.97 -16.99 5.11
N GLU A 13 11.66 -18.12 4.92
CA GLU A 13 12.27 -18.91 5.99
C GLU A 13 13.44 -18.18 6.64
N LEU A 14 14.30 -17.55 5.83
CA LEU A 14 15.39 -16.71 6.34
C LEU A 14 14.88 -15.49 7.13
N GLU A 15 13.72 -14.94 6.75
CA GLU A 15 13.08 -13.82 7.47
C GLU A 15 12.28 -14.27 8.69
N SER A 16 11.70 -15.49 8.67
CA SER A 16 11.08 -16.12 9.84
C SER A 16 12.10 -16.43 10.93
N MET A 17 13.27 -16.97 10.56
CA MET A 17 14.39 -17.18 11.47
C MET A 17 14.93 -15.86 12.06
N TYR A 18 14.72 -14.73 11.38
CA TYR A 18 15.20 -13.42 11.83
C TYR A 18 14.25 -12.76 12.85
N ASN A 19 12.94 -12.85 12.64
CA ASN A 19 11.94 -12.27 13.55
C ASN A 19 11.70 -13.11 14.83
N GLU A 20 12.18 -14.37 14.87
CA GLU A 20 12.16 -15.23 16.05
C GLU A 20 13.38 -15.05 16.97
N VAL A 21 14.32 -14.15 16.67
CA VAL A 21 15.38 -13.79 17.62
C VAL A 21 14.84 -12.67 18.51
N PRO A 22 14.44 -12.94 19.77
CA PRO A 22 13.96 -11.89 20.65
C PRO A 22 15.07 -10.87 20.88
N ASP A 23 14.69 -9.60 21.07
CA ASP A 23 15.54 -8.52 21.60
C ASP A 23 15.95 -8.77 23.07
N GLU A 24 16.22 -10.02 23.46
CA GLU A 24 16.70 -10.42 24.77
C GLU A 24 18.22 -10.59 24.79
N ILE A 25 18.97 -9.53 24.45
CA ILE A 25 20.28 -9.26 25.08
C ILE A 25 20.42 -7.73 25.22
N HIS A 26 19.50 -7.12 25.97
CA HIS A 26 19.66 -5.74 26.44
C HIS A 26 20.12 -5.64 27.89
N LYS A 27 20.63 -6.74 28.48
CA LYS A 27 20.99 -6.76 29.92
C LYS A 27 22.44 -6.98 30.31
N ASP A 28 23.41 -7.22 29.41
CA ASP A 28 24.78 -7.55 29.89
C ASP A 28 25.97 -6.88 29.20
N LEU A 29 25.78 -5.80 28.44
CA LEU A 29 26.91 -4.98 27.95
C LEU A 29 26.69 -3.48 28.17
N GLY A 30 26.07 -3.18 29.31
CA GLY A 30 25.91 -1.83 29.84
C GLY A 30 26.98 -1.49 30.86
N GLU A 31 28.26 -1.77 30.61
CA GLU A 31 29.32 -1.09 31.37
C GLU A 31 30.66 -1.02 30.62
N ARG A 32 31.24 0.18 30.66
CA ARG A 32 32.59 0.59 30.29
C ARG A 32 32.90 0.94 28.82
N SER A 33 32.94 2.26 28.64
CA SER A 33 34.04 3.00 27.99
C SER A 33 33.79 3.52 26.57
N GLY A 34 33.60 4.85 26.51
CA GLY A 34 34.28 5.76 25.58
C GLY A 34 34.18 5.51 24.08
N ASN A 35 33.28 6.24 23.38
CA ASN A 35 33.65 7.22 22.35
C ASN A 35 32.41 7.74 21.61
N LYS A 36 32.24 9.09 21.61
CA LYS A 36 31.18 9.81 20.90
C LYS A 36 31.26 9.71 19.36
N LEU A 37 32.27 9.04 18.80
CA LEU A 37 32.50 8.93 17.34
C LEU A 37 31.84 7.71 16.67
N ASN A 38 31.33 6.74 17.43
CA ASN A 38 30.68 5.53 16.88
C ASN A 38 29.17 5.68 16.59
N ARG A 39 28.60 6.90 16.68
CA ARG A 39 27.17 7.14 16.42
C ARG A 39 26.79 7.29 14.95
N ILE A 40 27.78 7.32 14.05
CA ILE A 40 27.57 7.58 12.60
C ILE A 40 27.86 6.33 11.75
N LEU A 41 28.64 5.36 12.23
CA LEU A 41 28.88 4.11 11.50
C LEU A 41 27.79 3.06 11.79
N PRO A 42 27.20 2.43 10.76
CA PRO A 42 26.32 1.28 10.96
C PRO A 42 27.10 0.17 11.70
N SER A 43 26.46 -0.49 12.68
CA SER A 43 27.15 -1.53 13.46
C SER A 43 27.67 -2.65 12.55
N LYS A 44 28.78 -3.29 12.92
CA LYS A 44 29.37 -4.41 12.14
C LYS A 44 28.34 -5.46 11.73
N ARG A 45 27.33 -5.71 12.58
CA ARG A 45 26.19 -6.60 12.30
C ARG A 45 25.36 -6.14 11.09
N LYS A 46 25.09 -4.84 10.95
CA LYS A 46 24.33 -4.27 9.82
C LYS A 46 25.10 -4.34 8.49
N ILE A 47 26.42 -4.13 8.54
CA ILE A 47 27.29 -4.25 7.36
C ILE A 47 27.36 -5.71 6.91
N LEU A 48 27.59 -6.64 7.86
CA LEU A 48 27.61 -8.07 7.57
C LEU A 48 26.27 -8.54 7.01
N LEU A 49 25.14 -8.05 7.55
CA LEU A 49 23.81 -8.36 7.05
C LEU A 49 23.59 -7.87 5.61
N ALA A 50 24.02 -6.65 5.29
CA ALA A 50 23.94 -6.09 3.93
C ALA A 50 24.81 -6.88 2.94
N LEU A 51 25.97 -7.38 3.41
CA LEU A 51 26.88 -8.21 2.62
C LEU A 51 26.28 -9.60 2.38
N THR A 52 25.70 -10.23 3.40
CA THR A 52 24.94 -11.49 3.27
C THR A 52 23.75 -11.33 2.32
N GLN A 53 23.01 -10.23 2.40
CA GLN A 53 21.88 -9.95 1.49
C GLN A 53 22.34 -9.75 0.04
N SER A 54 23.48 -9.07 -0.16
CA SER A 54 24.07 -8.89 -1.49
C SER A 54 24.56 -10.22 -2.07
N LEU A 55 25.09 -11.11 -1.22
CA LEU A 55 25.52 -12.45 -1.61
C LEU A 55 24.31 -13.35 -1.94
N VAL A 56 23.23 -13.28 -1.16
CA VAL A 56 21.97 -13.98 -1.45
C VAL A 56 21.37 -13.48 -2.78
N LEU A 57 21.35 -12.17 -3.03
CA LEU A 57 20.94 -11.60 -4.31
C LEU A 57 21.81 -12.14 -5.46
N PHE A 58 23.13 -12.20 -5.28
CA PHE A 58 24.04 -12.74 -6.28
C PHE A 58 23.72 -14.21 -6.60
N PHE A 59 23.59 -15.07 -5.58
CA PHE A 59 23.25 -16.48 -5.77
C PHE A 59 21.83 -16.68 -6.32
N LEU A 60 20.88 -15.83 -5.95
CA LEU A 60 19.52 -15.88 -6.49
C LEU A 60 19.49 -15.49 -7.97
N CYS A 61 20.21 -14.44 -8.37
CA CYS A 61 20.35 -14.07 -9.77
C CYS A 61 21.09 -15.16 -10.58
N ALA A 62 22.16 -15.72 -10.01
CA ALA A 62 22.92 -16.79 -10.65
C ALA A 62 22.11 -18.09 -10.78
N SER A 63 21.31 -18.45 -9.78
CA SER A 63 20.42 -19.62 -9.83
C SER A 63 19.21 -19.40 -10.73
N LEU A 64 18.60 -18.21 -10.74
CA LEU A 64 17.53 -17.87 -11.70
C LEU A 64 18.03 -17.92 -13.15
N TYR A 65 19.24 -17.44 -13.39
CA TYR A 65 19.92 -17.58 -14.69
C TYR A 65 20.15 -19.06 -15.05
N GLY A 66 20.58 -19.88 -14.09
CA GLY A 66 20.78 -21.32 -14.29
C GLY A 66 19.50 -22.14 -14.49
N ILE A 67 18.38 -21.76 -13.89
CA ILE A 67 17.11 -22.52 -13.91
C ILE A 67 16.23 -22.19 -15.12
N LEU A 68 16.13 -20.92 -15.53
CA LEU A 68 15.18 -20.48 -16.57
C LEU A 68 15.72 -20.57 -18.00
N GLY A 69 17.02 -20.83 -18.20
CA GLY A 69 17.59 -21.03 -19.54
C GLY A 69 17.25 -19.91 -20.53
N ARG A 70 16.62 -20.24 -21.66
CA ARG A 70 16.25 -19.27 -22.72
C ARG A 70 15.18 -18.25 -22.31
N ASP A 71 14.36 -18.54 -21.30
CA ASP A 71 13.38 -17.60 -20.74
C ASP A 71 13.99 -16.64 -19.70
N ALA A 72 15.29 -16.76 -19.40
CA ALA A 72 16.07 -15.83 -18.56
C ALA A 72 17.29 -15.25 -19.28
N LEU A 73 17.29 -15.28 -20.62
CA LEU A 73 18.20 -14.43 -21.36
C LEU A 73 17.95 -12.96 -20.98
N PRO A 74 18.99 -12.11 -20.92
CA PRO A 74 18.81 -10.69 -20.79
C PRO A 74 17.91 -10.19 -21.93
N GLY A 75 16.64 -9.95 -21.60
CA GLY A 75 15.58 -9.61 -22.57
C GLY A 75 14.19 -10.15 -22.23
N SER A 76 14.01 -11.14 -21.35
CA SER A 76 12.66 -11.60 -20.99
C SER A 76 11.97 -10.72 -19.94
N GLU A 77 10.64 -10.61 -20.03
CA GLU A 77 9.83 -9.73 -19.15
C GLU A 77 9.91 -10.17 -17.67
N LEU A 78 9.85 -11.48 -17.43
CA LEU A 78 9.86 -12.06 -16.09
C LEU A 78 11.22 -11.89 -15.41
N PHE A 79 12.31 -12.03 -16.17
CA PHE A 79 13.65 -11.79 -15.64
C PHE A 79 13.81 -10.33 -15.24
N ALA A 80 13.34 -9.39 -16.06
CA ALA A 80 13.38 -7.96 -15.76
C ALA A 80 12.59 -7.62 -14.48
N LEU A 81 11.37 -8.17 -14.32
CA LEU A 81 10.54 -7.96 -13.13
C LEU A 81 11.14 -8.56 -11.86
N LEU A 82 11.70 -9.76 -11.94
CA LEU A 82 12.36 -10.41 -10.81
C LEU A 82 13.62 -9.63 -10.41
N LEU A 83 14.49 -9.33 -11.38
CA LEU A 83 15.71 -8.56 -11.15
C LEU A 83 15.40 -7.19 -10.52
N LEU A 84 14.42 -6.47 -11.07
CA LEU A 84 13.95 -5.20 -10.52
C LEU A 84 13.51 -5.35 -9.06
N SER A 85 12.72 -6.37 -8.74
CA SER A 85 12.21 -6.61 -7.39
C SER A 85 13.32 -6.90 -6.38
N VAL A 86 14.31 -7.73 -6.74
CA VAL A 86 15.39 -8.06 -5.79
C VAL A 86 16.34 -6.87 -5.60
N ILE A 87 16.69 -6.14 -6.67
CA ILE A 87 17.46 -4.90 -6.55
C ILE A 87 16.68 -3.88 -5.70
N ALA A 88 15.38 -3.72 -5.93
CA ALA A 88 14.56 -2.81 -5.15
C ALA A 88 14.51 -3.19 -3.67
N HIS A 89 14.40 -4.48 -3.35
CA HIS A 89 14.43 -4.97 -1.97
C HIS A 89 15.77 -4.65 -1.29
N THR A 90 16.89 -4.95 -1.95
CA THR A 90 18.22 -4.64 -1.41
C THR A 90 18.44 -3.13 -1.24
N ALA A 91 18.08 -2.32 -2.25
CA ALA A 91 18.15 -0.87 -2.17
C ALA A 91 17.31 -0.32 -1.02
N GLY A 92 16.11 -0.86 -0.80
CA GLY A 92 15.27 -0.51 0.36
C GLY A 92 15.99 -0.78 1.69
N ARG A 93 16.65 -1.93 1.84
CA ARG A 93 17.44 -2.27 3.03
C ARG A 93 18.65 -1.35 3.20
N VAL A 94 19.35 -1.00 2.11
CA VAL A 94 20.45 -0.02 2.14
C VAL A 94 19.96 1.34 2.63
N VAL A 95 18.83 1.82 2.12
CA VAL A 95 18.22 3.09 2.56
C VAL A 95 17.82 3.06 4.03
N CYS A 96 17.39 1.90 4.56
CA CYS A 96 17.18 1.73 6.00
C CYS A 96 18.45 1.92 6.84
N LEU A 97 19.65 1.65 6.32
CA LEU A 97 20.90 1.92 7.03
C LEU A 97 21.10 3.42 7.30
N ILE A 98 20.56 4.26 6.41
CA ILE A 98 20.58 5.72 6.50
C ILE A 98 19.39 6.24 7.35
N LYS A 99 18.65 5.35 8.04
CA LYS A 99 17.45 5.66 8.84
C LYS A 99 16.27 6.23 8.05
N LEU A 100 16.24 6.02 6.73
CA LEU A 100 15.12 6.40 5.88
C LEU A 100 14.18 5.19 5.66
N PRO A 101 12.88 5.43 5.37
CA PRO A 101 11.96 4.35 5.05
C PRO A 101 12.41 3.53 3.82
N PRO A 102 12.33 2.19 3.86
CA PRO A 102 12.80 1.33 2.76
C PRO A 102 12.07 1.58 1.44
N LEU A 103 10.84 2.08 1.52
CA LEU A 103 9.99 2.51 0.41
C LEU A 103 10.74 3.43 -0.58
N ILE A 104 11.56 4.35 -0.06
CA ILE A 104 12.30 5.32 -0.85
C ILE A 104 13.33 4.62 -1.75
N GLY A 105 14.06 3.63 -1.21
CA GLY A 105 15.04 2.86 -1.99
C GLY A 105 14.39 2.04 -3.11
N MET A 106 13.21 1.46 -2.84
CA MET A 106 12.45 0.72 -3.84
C MET A 106 11.96 1.63 -4.98
N LEU A 107 11.45 2.82 -4.66
CA LEU A 107 11.00 3.82 -5.64
C LEU A 107 12.15 4.33 -6.50
N ILE A 108 13.28 4.71 -5.88
CA ILE A 108 14.47 5.18 -6.60
C ILE A 108 14.97 4.10 -7.56
N THR A 109 14.98 2.83 -7.15
CA THR A 109 15.38 1.72 -8.02
C THR A 109 14.53 1.66 -9.28
N GLY A 110 13.20 1.75 -9.15
CA GLY A 110 12.28 1.81 -10.27
C GLY A 110 12.53 3.01 -11.19
N PHE A 111 12.68 4.20 -10.61
CA PHE A 111 12.97 5.43 -11.34
C PHE A 111 14.27 5.34 -12.15
N LEU A 112 15.34 4.82 -11.54
CA LEU A 112 16.61 4.61 -12.22
C LEU A 112 16.50 3.58 -13.34
N PHE A 113 15.76 2.49 -13.12
CA PHE A 113 15.49 1.48 -14.14
C PHE A 113 14.78 2.04 -15.38
N ARG A 114 13.89 3.02 -15.21
CA ARG A 114 13.17 3.66 -16.31
C ARG A 114 14.00 4.69 -17.07
N ASN A 115 14.86 5.43 -16.38
CA ASN A 115 15.49 6.63 -16.92
C ASN A 115 16.98 6.46 -17.31
N LEU A 116 17.65 5.39 -16.84
CA LEU A 116 19.05 5.14 -17.21
C LEU A 116 19.17 4.35 -18.52
N PRO A 117 19.90 4.87 -19.53
CA PRO A 117 19.99 4.25 -20.86
C PRO A 117 20.79 2.92 -20.88
N PHE A 118 21.57 2.65 -19.83
CA PHE A 118 22.41 1.45 -19.72
C PHE A 118 21.66 0.20 -19.23
N ILE A 119 20.37 0.32 -18.90
CA ILE A 119 19.52 -0.80 -18.46
C ILE A 119 18.51 -1.10 -19.59
N PRO A 120 18.83 -1.97 -20.56
CA PRO A 120 18.00 -2.21 -21.74
C PRO A 120 16.66 -2.92 -21.44
N PHE A 121 16.40 -3.27 -20.18
CA PHE A 121 15.35 -4.21 -19.77
C PHE A 121 13.94 -3.62 -19.64
N TYR A 122 13.78 -2.29 -19.61
CA TYR A 122 12.45 -1.70 -19.45
C TYR A 122 11.56 -1.85 -20.69
N LYS A 123 12.13 -1.87 -21.92
CA LYS A 123 11.33 -2.07 -23.15
C LYS A 123 10.53 -3.38 -23.14
N ASN A 124 10.87 -4.31 -22.24
CA ASN A 124 10.30 -5.64 -22.16
C ASN A 124 9.42 -5.85 -20.92
N ILE A 125 9.12 -4.84 -20.08
CA ILE A 125 8.12 -5.04 -19.01
C ILE A 125 6.75 -4.66 -19.56
N SER A 126 5.90 -5.65 -19.83
CA SER A 126 4.55 -5.36 -20.28
C SER A 126 3.72 -4.67 -19.18
N ILE A 127 2.99 -3.61 -19.61
CA ILE A 127 2.05 -2.86 -18.76
C ILE A 127 1.05 -3.77 -18.04
N ARG A 128 0.71 -4.91 -18.67
CA ARG A 128 -0.20 -5.92 -18.13
C ARG A 128 0.35 -6.54 -16.85
N TRP A 129 1.58 -7.07 -16.87
CA TRP A 129 2.19 -7.68 -15.68
C TRP A 129 2.42 -6.65 -14.58
N ALA A 130 2.87 -5.44 -14.93
CA ALA A 130 3.06 -4.37 -13.96
C ALA A 130 1.75 -4.01 -13.24
N THR A 131 0.67 -3.80 -14.01
CA THR A 131 -0.66 -3.48 -13.46
C THR A 131 -1.20 -4.62 -12.60
N THR A 132 -1.04 -5.88 -13.03
CA THR A 132 -1.48 -7.04 -12.25
C THR A 132 -0.71 -7.17 -10.93
N LEU A 133 0.62 -7.04 -10.95
CA LEU A 133 1.45 -7.12 -9.74
C LEU A 133 1.16 -5.99 -8.75
N ARG A 134 0.97 -4.76 -9.24
CA ARG A 134 0.55 -3.62 -8.41
C ARG A 134 -0.81 -3.88 -7.75
N ALA A 135 -1.80 -4.33 -8.51
CA ALA A 135 -3.12 -4.69 -7.98
C ALA A 135 -3.02 -5.84 -6.97
N SER A 136 -2.17 -6.84 -7.22
CA SER A 136 -1.99 -7.95 -6.28
C SER A 136 -1.37 -7.52 -4.96
N ALA A 137 -0.34 -6.68 -4.98
CA ALA A 137 0.23 -6.09 -3.77
C ALA A 137 -0.81 -5.24 -3.01
N PHE A 138 -1.61 -4.49 -3.76
CA PHE A 138 -2.67 -3.67 -3.19
C PHE A 138 -3.74 -4.50 -2.46
N VAL A 139 -4.14 -5.66 -3.00
CA VAL A 139 -5.02 -6.60 -2.28
C VAL A 139 -4.41 -7.02 -0.95
N ILE A 140 -3.16 -7.47 -0.93
CA ILE A 140 -2.53 -7.98 0.29
C ILE A 140 -2.41 -6.90 1.36
N ILE A 141 -2.09 -5.64 1.01
CA ILE A 141 -2.05 -4.57 2.02
C ILE A 141 -3.43 -4.18 2.54
N LEU A 142 -4.48 -4.24 1.71
CA LEU A 142 -5.85 -3.99 2.16
C LEU A 142 -6.37 -5.09 3.07
N LEU A 143 -6.04 -6.36 2.79
CA LEU A 143 -6.31 -7.47 3.69
C LEU A 143 -5.61 -7.26 5.04
N LYS A 144 -4.31 -6.90 5.00
CA LYS A 144 -3.55 -6.58 6.21
C LYS A 144 -4.16 -5.41 6.99
N ALA A 145 -4.60 -4.36 6.28
CA ALA A 145 -5.27 -3.20 6.86
C ALA A 145 -6.56 -3.61 7.58
N GLY A 146 -7.41 -4.39 6.91
CA GLY A 146 -8.70 -4.83 7.45
C GLY A 146 -8.56 -5.70 8.69
N LEU A 147 -7.59 -6.62 8.71
CA LEU A 147 -7.30 -7.45 9.89
C LEU A 147 -6.92 -6.62 11.12
N GLY A 148 -6.10 -5.56 10.93
CA GLY A 148 -5.61 -4.71 12.02
C GLY A 148 -6.57 -3.62 12.52
N LEU A 149 -7.80 -3.52 11.98
CA LEU A 149 -8.79 -2.53 12.41
C LEU A 149 -9.49 -2.94 13.71
N ASP A 150 -9.82 -1.95 14.56
CA ASP A 150 -10.58 -2.15 15.80
C ASP A 150 -12.01 -1.63 15.67
N ALA A 151 -12.99 -2.52 15.80
CA ALA A 151 -14.40 -2.21 15.63
C ALA A 151 -14.97 -1.27 16.70
N GLU A 152 -14.52 -1.38 17.95
CA GLU A 152 -15.00 -0.54 19.04
C GLU A 152 -14.53 0.90 18.83
N LYS A 153 -13.25 1.07 18.48
CA LYS A 153 -12.68 2.38 18.15
C LYS A 153 -13.30 2.97 16.89
N LEU A 154 -13.58 2.16 15.88
CA LEU A 154 -14.24 2.63 14.67
C LEU A 154 -15.66 3.14 14.95
N LYS A 155 -16.42 2.42 15.81
CA LYS A 155 -17.79 2.82 16.18
C LYS A 155 -17.83 4.16 16.92
N THR A 156 -16.87 4.40 17.81
CA THR A 156 -16.78 5.67 18.54
C THR A 156 -16.31 6.82 17.65
N LEU A 157 -15.42 6.54 16.69
CA LEU A 157 -14.81 7.56 15.82
C LEU A 157 -15.52 7.76 14.48
N LYS A 158 -16.63 7.06 14.20
CA LYS A 158 -17.33 7.06 12.89
C LYS A 158 -17.58 8.45 12.29
N ARG A 159 -17.91 9.45 13.12
CA ARG A 159 -18.13 10.83 12.67
C ARG A 159 -16.85 11.46 12.15
N ILE A 160 -15.75 11.24 12.85
CA ILE A 160 -14.44 11.78 12.50
C ILE A 160 -13.87 11.03 11.30
N VAL A 161 -14.07 9.71 11.21
CA VAL A 161 -13.72 8.91 10.02
C VAL A 161 -14.36 9.53 8.77
N PHE A 162 -15.67 9.80 8.84
CA PHE A 162 -16.41 10.38 7.73
C PHE A 162 -15.92 11.80 7.38
N GLN A 163 -15.73 12.66 8.39
CA GLN A 163 -15.23 14.02 8.17
C GLN A 163 -13.81 14.03 7.57
N LEU A 164 -12.92 13.17 8.07
CA LEU A 164 -11.54 13.07 7.61
C LEU A 164 -11.43 12.46 6.20
N ALA A 165 -12.35 11.58 5.82
CA ALA A 165 -12.39 11.01 4.47
C ALA A 165 -12.94 12.01 3.43
N PHE A 166 -14.01 12.74 3.75
CA PHE A 166 -14.69 13.59 2.77
C PHE A 166 -14.12 15.00 2.68
N SER A 167 -13.92 15.69 3.81
CA SER A 167 -13.58 17.12 3.79
C SER A 167 -12.21 17.40 3.15
N PRO A 168 -11.10 16.73 3.52
CA PRO A 168 -9.81 16.94 2.88
C PRO A 168 -9.82 16.55 1.41
N CYS A 169 -10.45 15.43 1.05
CA CYS A 169 -10.53 14.95 -0.33
C CYS A 169 -11.25 15.95 -1.25
N ILE A 170 -12.43 16.44 -0.86
CA ILE A 170 -13.22 17.38 -1.67
C ILE A 170 -12.52 18.73 -1.80
N VAL A 171 -11.97 19.25 -0.69
CA VAL A 171 -11.27 20.54 -0.73
C VAL A 171 -10.01 20.44 -1.57
N GLU A 172 -9.21 19.40 -1.39
CA GLU A 172 -8.00 19.21 -2.19
C GLU A 172 -8.33 19.02 -3.67
N THR A 173 -9.33 18.19 -4.00
CA THR A 173 -9.83 18.02 -5.37
C THR A 173 -10.22 19.36 -5.98
N THR A 174 -10.97 20.18 -5.26
CA THR A 174 -11.40 21.51 -5.71
C THR A 174 -10.21 22.44 -5.95
N VAL A 175 -9.28 22.51 -5.00
CA VAL A 175 -8.08 23.36 -5.10
C VAL A 175 -7.19 22.94 -6.27
N ILE A 176 -7.00 21.63 -6.48
CA ILE A 176 -6.24 21.11 -7.62
C ILE A 176 -6.95 21.40 -8.93
N SER A 177 -8.27 21.25 -8.98
CA SER A 177 -9.06 21.52 -10.18
C SER A 177 -8.91 22.98 -10.62
N ILE A 178 -9.09 23.90 -9.68
CA ILE A 178 -8.94 25.35 -9.91
C ILE A 178 -7.50 25.67 -10.31
N SER A 179 -6.52 25.19 -9.54
CA SER A 179 -5.11 25.47 -9.79
C SER A 179 -4.66 24.90 -11.14
N SER A 180 -5.11 23.71 -11.52
CA SER A 180 -4.73 23.07 -12.78
C SER A 180 -5.40 23.71 -13.98
N HIS A 181 -6.65 24.19 -13.83
CA HIS A 181 -7.31 24.96 -14.88
C HIS A 181 -6.53 26.26 -15.18
N PHE A 182 -6.18 27.02 -14.16
CA PHE A 182 -5.53 28.33 -14.34
C PHE A 182 -4.01 28.26 -14.58
N LEU A 183 -3.28 27.32 -13.95
CA LEU A 183 -1.82 27.23 -14.08
C LEU A 183 -1.35 26.33 -15.23
N LEU A 184 -2.15 25.32 -15.60
CA LEU A 184 -1.81 24.35 -16.64
C LEU A 184 -2.70 24.47 -17.89
N ASN A 185 -3.68 25.38 -17.90
CA ASN A 185 -4.64 25.58 -18.98
C ASN A 185 -5.42 24.31 -19.35
N LEU A 186 -5.66 23.42 -18.38
CA LEU A 186 -6.46 22.22 -18.60
C LEU A 186 -7.96 22.57 -18.62
N PRO A 187 -8.78 22.00 -19.51
CA PRO A 187 -10.23 22.16 -19.45
C PRO A 187 -10.80 21.62 -18.13
N TRP A 188 -11.94 22.16 -17.69
CA TRP A 188 -12.55 21.84 -16.38
C TRP A 188 -12.74 20.34 -16.15
N THR A 189 -13.19 19.59 -17.15
CA THR A 189 -13.40 18.14 -17.02
C THR A 189 -12.10 17.41 -16.66
N TRP A 190 -11.02 17.68 -17.39
CA TRP A 190 -9.70 17.10 -17.13
C TRP A 190 -9.08 17.59 -15.82
N ALA A 191 -9.28 18.87 -15.47
CA ALA A 191 -8.80 19.43 -14.21
C ALA A 191 -9.48 18.79 -12.99
N ILE A 192 -10.79 18.53 -13.07
CA ILE A 192 -11.54 17.85 -12.01
C ILE A 192 -11.16 16.37 -11.92
N MET A 193 -11.00 15.69 -13.06
CA MET A 193 -10.44 14.33 -13.08
C MET A 193 -9.08 14.26 -12.39
N LEU A 194 -8.18 15.20 -12.72
CA LEU A 194 -6.86 15.30 -12.11
C LEU A 194 -6.96 15.57 -10.60
N GLY A 195 -7.91 16.41 -10.18
CA GLY A 195 -8.22 16.65 -8.78
C GLY A 195 -8.54 15.37 -8.01
N PHE A 196 -9.44 14.53 -8.54
CA PHE A 196 -9.80 13.25 -7.92
C PHE A 196 -8.65 12.24 -7.92
N VAL A 197 -7.84 12.20 -8.98
CA VAL A 197 -6.64 11.34 -9.00
C VAL A 197 -5.69 11.75 -7.87
N ILE A 198 -5.35 13.05 -7.79
CA ILE A 198 -4.31 13.51 -6.87
C ILE A 198 -4.78 13.52 -5.40
N SER A 199 -6.07 13.67 -5.12
CA SER A 199 -6.60 13.78 -3.76
C SER A 199 -6.63 12.47 -2.97
N ALA A 200 -6.52 11.33 -3.64
CA ALA A 200 -6.49 10.00 -3.01
C ALA A 200 -5.25 9.80 -2.11
N VAL A 201 -5.46 9.23 -0.92
CA VAL A 201 -4.36 8.76 -0.05
C VAL A 201 -3.78 7.46 -0.59
N SER A 202 -2.49 7.19 -0.33
CA SER A 202 -1.95 5.84 -0.58
C SER A 202 -1.93 4.98 0.70
N PRO A 203 -2.87 4.02 0.86
CA PRO A 203 -2.85 3.11 2.00
C PRO A 203 -1.61 2.21 1.99
N ALA A 204 -1.01 1.93 0.83
CA ALA A 204 0.23 1.15 0.74
C ALA A 204 1.42 1.81 1.45
N VAL A 205 1.44 3.14 1.53
CA VAL A 205 2.47 3.90 2.25
C VAL A 205 2.05 4.12 3.70
N VAL A 206 0.77 4.43 3.93
CA VAL A 206 0.25 4.83 5.25
C VAL A 206 0.02 3.62 6.17
N VAL A 207 -0.61 2.53 5.67
CA VAL A 207 -1.01 1.36 6.47
C VAL A 207 0.19 0.67 7.13
N PRO A 208 1.30 0.32 6.44
CA PRO A 208 2.42 -0.34 7.12
C PRO A 208 3.01 0.49 8.26
N GLY A 209 3.06 1.82 8.09
CA GLY A 209 3.55 2.74 9.12
C GLY A 209 2.62 2.78 10.33
N LEU A 210 1.30 2.87 10.11
CA LEU A 210 0.31 2.90 11.18
C LEU A 210 0.19 1.58 11.94
N LEU A 211 0.22 0.44 11.22
CA LEU A 211 0.24 -0.88 11.86
C LEU A 211 1.51 -1.06 12.69
N SER A 212 2.68 -0.64 12.19
CA SER A 212 3.92 -0.69 12.99
C SER A 212 3.86 0.19 14.25
N LEU A 213 3.16 1.32 14.21
CA LEU A 213 2.93 2.16 15.39
C LEU A 213 1.95 1.51 16.37
N GLN A 214 0.93 0.82 15.85
CA GLN A 214 0.00 0.02 16.63
C GLN A 214 0.72 -1.16 17.30
N ASP A 215 1.59 -1.90 16.62
CA ASP A 215 2.38 -2.97 17.24
C ASP A 215 3.23 -2.44 18.42
N ARG A 216 3.66 -1.18 18.35
CA ARG A 216 4.40 -0.47 19.40
C ARG A 216 3.52 0.25 20.43
N SER A 217 2.21 0.01 20.40
CA SER A 217 1.21 0.59 21.31
C SER A 217 1.06 2.13 21.26
N PHE A 218 1.47 2.78 20.16
CA PHE A 218 1.28 4.22 19.97
C PHE A 218 -0.11 4.55 19.42
N GLY A 219 -0.81 5.51 20.05
CA GLY A 219 -2.08 6.03 19.54
C GLY A 219 -3.30 5.08 19.62
N ILE A 220 -3.12 3.85 20.10
CA ILE A 220 -4.18 2.82 20.20
C ILE A 220 -5.32 3.28 21.11
N LYS A 221 -5.01 3.87 22.27
CA LYS A 221 -6.04 4.26 23.26
C LYS A 221 -7.11 5.17 22.64
N LYS A 222 -6.68 6.11 21.80
CA LYS A 222 -7.55 7.04 21.06
C LYS A 222 -7.94 6.54 19.66
N GLY A 223 -7.50 5.34 19.26
CA GLY A 223 -7.84 4.74 17.97
C GLY A 223 -7.28 5.48 16.75
N ILE A 224 -6.17 6.21 16.87
CA ILE A 224 -5.63 7.04 15.77
C ILE A 224 -5.21 6.19 14.56
N PRO A 225 -4.47 5.07 14.71
CA PRO A 225 -4.15 4.20 13.58
C PRO A 225 -5.41 3.67 12.87
N THR A 226 -6.38 3.17 13.64
CA THR A 226 -7.66 2.68 13.11
C THR A 226 -8.44 3.76 12.38
N LEU A 227 -8.52 4.97 12.95
CA LEU A 227 -9.16 6.14 12.32
C LEU A 227 -8.55 6.42 10.96
N VAL A 228 -7.22 6.53 10.89
CA VAL A 228 -6.52 6.95 9.68
C VAL A 228 -6.59 5.86 8.60
N ILE A 229 -6.43 4.58 8.97
CA ILE A 229 -6.57 3.45 8.02
C ILE A 229 -8.00 3.40 7.44
N ALA A 230 -9.02 3.46 8.30
CA ALA A 230 -10.41 3.38 7.87
C ALA A 230 -10.82 4.58 7.01
N ALA A 231 -10.46 5.79 7.43
CA ALA A 231 -10.80 6.98 6.67
C ALA A 231 -10.05 7.04 5.33
N ALA A 232 -8.80 6.55 5.24
CA ALA A 232 -8.03 6.58 3.99
C ALA A 232 -8.68 5.64 2.97
N SER A 233 -9.22 4.54 3.45
CA SER A 233 -9.97 3.60 2.62
C SER A 233 -11.25 4.24 2.07
N VAL A 234 -11.94 5.08 2.84
CA VAL A 234 -13.14 5.80 2.36
C VAL A 234 -12.78 6.95 1.42
N ASP A 235 -11.67 7.65 1.68
CA ASP A 235 -11.09 8.68 0.81
C ASP A 235 -10.78 8.12 -0.58
N ASP A 236 -10.16 6.94 -0.67
CA ASP A 236 -9.85 6.24 -1.92
C ASP A 236 -11.11 5.92 -2.74
N ILE A 237 -12.19 5.51 -2.08
CA ILE A 237 -13.47 5.22 -2.74
C ILE A 237 -14.03 6.50 -3.36
N LEU A 238 -14.07 7.57 -2.58
CA LEU A 238 -14.58 8.86 -3.03
C LEU A 238 -13.79 9.35 -4.24
N ALA A 239 -12.46 9.22 -4.19
CA ALA A 239 -11.56 9.59 -5.28
C ALA A 239 -11.79 8.74 -6.55
N ILE A 240 -11.82 7.41 -6.42
CA ILE A 240 -12.03 6.49 -7.56
C ILE A 240 -13.41 6.69 -8.19
N THR A 241 -14.46 6.82 -7.37
CA THR A 241 -15.83 7.08 -7.83
C THR A 241 -15.89 8.43 -8.55
N GLY A 242 -15.36 9.50 -7.95
CA GLY A 242 -15.34 10.83 -8.55
C GLY A 242 -14.59 10.87 -9.88
N PHE A 243 -13.42 10.22 -9.95
CA PHE A 243 -12.67 10.06 -11.19
C PHE A 243 -13.49 9.32 -12.26
N THR A 244 -14.13 8.20 -11.92
CA THR A 244 -14.90 7.38 -12.87
C THR A 244 -16.12 8.13 -13.42
N ILE A 245 -16.80 8.91 -12.57
CA ILE A 245 -17.91 9.77 -12.98
C ILE A 245 -17.40 10.81 -13.99
N MET A 246 -16.32 11.52 -13.68
CA MET A 246 -15.78 12.56 -14.55
C MET A 246 -15.21 12.00 -15.86
N LEU A 247 -14.59 10.81 -15.82
CA LEU A 247 -14.15 10.09 -17.02
C LEU A 247 -15.34 9.75 -17.93
N SER A 248 -16.43 9.26 -17.37
CA SER A 248 -17.65 8.94 -18.13
C SER A 248 -18.27 10.18 -18.75
N VAL A 249 -18.30 11.31 -18.02
CA VAL A 249 -18.73 12.62 -18.57
C VAL A 249 -17.86 13.04 -19.74
N SER A 250 -16.54 12.87 -19.63
CA SER A 250 -15.60 13.28 -20.67
C SER A 250 -15.65 12.42 -21.92
N LEU A 251 -15.96 11.13 -21.81
CA LEU A 251 -15.98 10.19 -22.95
C LEU A 251 -17.33 10.13 -23.65
N SER A 252 -18.44 10.22 -22.90
CA SER A 252 -19.79 9.99 -23.41
C SER A 252 -20.59 11.29 -23.64
N GLY A 253 -19.96 12.47 -23.51
CA GLY A 253 -20.63 13.76 -23.77
C GLY A 253 -21.78 14.11 -22.82
N GLY A 254 -21.97 13.36 -21.72
CA GLY A 254 -23.04 13.56 -20.75
C GLY A 254 -24.33 12.78 -21.00
N ASP A 255 -24.40 11.90 -22.00
CA ASP A 255 -25.54 11.01 -22.13
C ASP A 255 -25.53 9.98 -20.98
N ASN A 256 -26.62 9.92 -20.21
CA ASN A 256 -26.83 9.05 -19.05
C ASN A 256 -26.05 9.41 -17.75
N LEU A 257 -25.94 10.70 -17.41
CA LEU A 257 -25.39 11.15 -16.10
C LEU A 257 -26.04 10.45 -14.90
N TRP A 258 -27.35 10.21 -14.95
CA TRP A 258 -28.08 9.52 -13.88
C TRP A 258 -27.59 8.10 -13.64
N ILE A 259 -27.33 7.33 -14.70
CA ILE A 259 -26.80 5.96 -14.60
C ILE A 259 -25.36 5.99 -14.09
N THR A 260 -24.57 6.97 -14.52
CA THR A 260 -23.17 7.14 -14.07
C THR A 260 -23.10 7.50 -12.58
N PHE A 261 -23.97 8.41 -12.12
CA PHE A 261 -24.07 8.77 -10.71
C PHE A 261 -24.54 7.59 -9.86
N LEU A 262 -25.55 6.86 -10.34
CA LEU A 262 -26.06 5.67 -9.64
C LEU A 262 -24.98 4.57 -9.56
N LYS A 263 -24.21 4.37 -10.64
CA LYS A 263 -23.05 3.47 -10.64
C LYS A 263 -22.06 3.89 -9.55
N GLY A 264 -21.74 5.17 -9.44
CA GLY A 264 -20.84 5.70 -8.42
C GLY A 264 -21.25 5.42 -6.96
N ILE A 265 -22.57 5.39 -6.67
CA ILE A 265 -23.10 5.00 -5.34
C ILE A 265 -23.17 3.47 -5.19
N LEU A 266 -23.43 2.75 -6.27
CA LEU A 266 -23.59 1.31 -6.27
C LEU A 266 -22.24 0.58 -6.11
N GLU A 267 -21.13 1.12 -6.62
CA GLU A 267 -19.80 0.48 -6.49
C GLU A 267 -19.41 0.27 -5.01
N PRO A 268 -19.47 1.30 -4.15
CA PRO A 268 -19.10 1.14 -2.76
C PRO A 268 -20.01 0.19 -2.00
N VAL A 269 -21.31 0.26 -2.29
CA VAL A 269 -22.32 -0.61 -1.69
C VAL A 269 -22.10 -2.07 -2.12
N GLY A 270 -21.80 -2.32 -3.39
CA GLY A 270 -21.49 -3.65 -3.89
C GLY A 270 -20.25 -4.26 -3.23
N GLY A 271 -19.18 -3.46 -3.08
CA GLY A 271 -17.98 -3.86 -2.35
C GLY A 271 -18.25 -4.18 -0.88
N LEU A 272 -19.06 -3.35 -0.21
CA LEU A 272 -19.48 -3.55 1.18
C LEU A 272 -20.29 -4.84 1.36
N VAL A 273 -21.29 -5.07 0.49
CA VAL A 273 -22.13 -6.28 0.53
C VAL A 273 -21.30 -7.53 0.29
N TYR A 274 -20.42 -7.52 -0.72
CA TYR A 274 -19.49 -8.61 -0.99
C TYR A 274 -18.60 -8.89 0.23
N GLY A 275 -17.99 -7.84 0.80
CA GLY A 275 -17.10 -7.96 1.94
C GLY A 275 -17.79 -8.54 3.17
N ILE A 276 -19.01 -8.09 3.48
CA ILE A 276 -19.80 -8.62 4.60
C ILE A 276 -20.18 -10.08 4.35
N LEU A 277 -20.69 -10.41 3.17
CA LEU A 277 -21.14 -11.76 2.83
C LEU A 277 -20.00 -12.78 2.95
N PHE A 278 -18.86 -12.53 2.32
CA PHE A 278 -17.72 -13.45 2.35
C PHE A 278 -16.99 -13.41 3.69
N GLY A 279 -16.92 -12.26 4.37
CA GLY A 279 -16.37 -12.16 5.72
C GLY A 279 -17.15 -13.02 6.73
N ILE A 280 -18.49 -13.01 6.67
CA ILE A 280 -19.34 -13.88 7.50
C ILE A 280 -19.20 -15.35 7.09
N ALA A 281 -19.10 -15.65 5.79
CA ALA A 281 -18.87 -17.02 5.32
C ALA A 281 -17.57 -17.62 5.91
N PHE A 282 -16.52 -16.81 6.05
CA PHE A 282 -15.24 -17.21 6.66
C PHE A 282 -15.32 -17.39 8.20
N TRP A 283 -16.42 -17.02 8.84
CA TRP A 283 -16.64 -17.38 10.24
C TRP A 283 -17.07 -18.84 10.39
N ILE A 284 -17.70 -19.40 9.36
CA ILE A 284 -18.25 -20.75 9.33
C ILE A 284 -17.24 -21.73 8.71
N LEU A 285 -16.44 -21.26 7.76
CA LEU A 285 -15.45 -22.04 7.04
C LEU A 285 -14.01 -21.69 7.47
N PRO A 286 -13.16 -22.68 7.73
CA PRO A 286 -13.39 -24.12 7.66
C PRO A 286 -14.09 -24.65 8.95
N GLY A 287 -14.88 -25.71 8.83
CA GLY A 287 -15.68 -26.23 9.95
C GLY A 287 -14.86 -26.58 11.21
N SER A 288 -15.50 -26.54 12.37
CA SER A 288 -14.88 -26.67 13.71
C SER A 288 -14.15 -27.98 14.01
N GLN A 289 -14.20 -28.97 13.10
CA GLN A 289 -13.59 -30.28 13.26
C GLN A 289 -12.16 -30.36 12.70
N ILE A 290 -11.64 -29.26 12.16
CA ILE A 290 -10.33 -29.21 11.49
C ILE A 290 -9.24 -28.78 12.48
N SER A 291 -8.05 -29.38 12.36
CA SER A 291 -6.88 -29.02 13.18
C SER A 291 -6.52 -27.54 13.07
N SER A 292 -6.05 -26.94 14.17
CA SER A 292 -5.71 -25.51 14.26
C SER A 292 -4.78 -25.04 13.13
N SER A 293 -3.73 -25.81 12.80
CA SER A 293 -2.80 -25.47 11.71
C SER A 293 -3.45 -25.51 10.32
N ALA A 294 -4.36 -26.44 10.09
CA ALA A 294 -5.10 -26.52 8.82
C ALA A 294 -6.14 -25.39 8.72
N SER A 295 -6.78 -25.03 9.83
CA SER A 295 -7.70 -23.90 9.90
C SER A 295 -7.02 -22.59 9.51
N LEU A 296 -5.82 -22.33 10.04
CA LEU A 296 -5.00 -21.17 9.68
C LEU A 296 -4.74 -21.12 8.16
N PHE A 297 -4.26 -22.23 7.59
CA PHE A 297 -3.95 -22.31 6.16
C PHE A 297 -5.16 -21.98 5.27
N TYR A 298 -6.33 -22.58 5.57
CA TYR A 298 -7.54 -22.33 4.80
C TYR A 298 -8.04 -20.89 4.96
N HIS A 299 -8.02 -20.31 6.17
CA HIS A 299 -8.42 -18.91 6.36
C HIS A 299 -7.53 -17.94 5.57
N VAL A 300 -6.21 -18.13 5.58
CA VAL A 300 -5.27 -17.32 4.79
C VAL A 300 -5.58 -17.44 3.30
N ILE A 301 -5.78 -18.66 2.80
CA ILE A 301 -6.10 -18.89 1.38
C ILE A 301 -7.45 -18.26 1.01
N LEU A 302 -8.47 -18.43 1.84
CA LEU A 302 -9.79 -17.85 1.62
C LEU A 302 -9.74 -16.32 1.57
N LEU A 303 -9.01 -15.68 2.49
CA LEU A 303 -8.78 -14.23 2.45
C LEU A 303 -8.07 -13.80 1.15
N CYS A 304 -6.99 -14.49 0.78
CA CYS A 304 -6.21 -14.12 -0.39
C CYS A 304 -7.02 -14.31 -1.68
N LEU A 305 -7.62 -15.49 -1.88
CA LEU A 305 -8.40 -15.80 -3.06
C LEU A 305 -9.69 -14.97 -3.12
N GLY A 306 -10.37 -14.76 -2.00
CA GLY A 306 -11.51 -13.87 -1.89
C GLY A 306 -11.15 -12.43 -2.25
N GLY A 307 -10.04 -11.91 -1.69
CA GLY A 307 -9.53 -10.58 -2.00
C GLY A 307 -9.16 -10.41 -3.47
N PHE A 308 -8.41 -11.35 -4.04
CA PHE A 308 -8.08 -11.34 -5.47
C PHE A 308 -9.33 -11.42 -6.34
N THR A 309 -10.30 -12.27 -5.99
CA THR A 309 -11.57 -12.36 -6.70
C THR A 309 -12.30 -11.02 -6.65
N GLY A 310 -12.48 -10.42 -5.47
CA GLY A 310 -13.11 -9.11 -5.32
C GLY A 310 -12.44 -8.02 -6.16
N MET A 311 -11.10 -7.95 -6.15
CA MET A 311 -10.34 -6.94 -6.90
C MET A 311 -10.36 -7.14 -8.42
N PHE A 312 -10.10 -8.35 -8.90
CA PHE A 312 -10.02 -8.61 -10.34
C PHE A 312 -11.39 -8.75 -10.99
N LEU A 313 -12.39 -9.29 -10.27
CA LEU A 313 -13.77 -9.36 -10.76
C LEU A 313 -14.40 -7.97 -10.87
N SER A 314 -14.23 -7.11 -9.88
CA SER A 314 -14.73 -5.73 -9.93
C SER A 314 -14.13 -4.94 -11.09
N LYS A 315 -12.83 -5.11 -11.37
CA LYS A 315 -12.18 -4.53 -12.55
C LYS A 315 -12.75 -5.05 -13.87
N ARG A 316 -13.14 -6.33 -13.94
CA ARG A 316 -13.78 -6.94 -15.12
C ARG A 316 -15.22 -6.48 -15.33
N LEU A 317 -15.93 -6.19 -14.25
CA LEU A 317 -17.30 -5.67 -14.27
C LEU A 317 -17.36 -4.15 -14.43
N GLU A 318 -16.22 -3.48 -14.60
CA GLU A 318 -16.08 -2.02 -14.69
C GLU A 318 -16.59 -1.27 -13.44
N ILE A 319 -16.51 -1.90 -12.27
CA ILE A 319 -16.93 -1.35 -10.96
C ILE A 319 -15.67 -1.22 -10.09
N ALA A 320 -14.68 -0.46 -10.55
CA ALA A 320 -13.33 -0.49 -9.98
C ALA A 320 -13.28 -0.06 -8.50
N GLY A 321 -14.20 0.80 -8.05
CA GLY A 321 -14.29 1.23 -6.65
C GLY A 321 -14.72 0.12 -5.67
N ALA A 322 -15.41 -0.93 -6.13
CA ALA A 322 -15.89 -2.01 -5.27
C ALA A 322 -14.77 -2.93 -4.76
N GLY A 323 -13.73 -3.15 -5.57
CA GLY A 323 -12.66 -4.12 -5.29
C GLY A 323 -11.88 -3.85 -4.00
N PRO A 324 -11.35 -2.63 -3.79
CA PRO A 324 -10.60 -2.28 -2.59
C PRO A 324 -11.43 -2.43 -1.30
N ILE A 325 -12.69 -1.98 -1.35
CA ILE A 325 -13.63 -2.06 -0.22
C ILE A 325 -13.95 -3.51 0.10
N ALA A 326 -14.24 -4.31 -0.92
CA ALA A 326 -14.50 -5.73 -0.77
C ALA A 326 -13.37 -6.42 -0.02
N CYS A 327 -12.10 -6.15 -0.38
CA CYS A 327 -10.93 -6.71 0.29
C CYS A 327 -10.86 -6.29 1.77
N LEU A 328 -10.96 -4.99 2.03
CA LEU A 328 -10.80 -4.44 3.37
C LEU A 328 -11.94 -4.87 4.30
N VAL A 329 -13.19 -4.75 3.86
CA VAL A 329 -14.38 -5.11 4.63
C VAL A 329 -14.41 -6.61 4.89
N MET A 330 -14.07 -7.45 3.91
CA MET A 330 -14.00 -8.90 4.09
C MET A 330 -13.00 -9.28 5.18
N ALA A 331 -11.79 -8.73 5.12
CA ALA A 331 -10.76 -8.99 6.13
C ALA A 331 -11.18 -8.47 7.51
N PHE A 332 -11.77 -7.28 7.58
CA PHE A 332 -12.26 -6.69 8.82
C PHE A 332 -13.41 -7.49 9.43
N VAL A 333 -14.41 -7.88 8.64
CA VAL A 333 -15.53 -8.69 9.13
C VAL A 333 -15.03 -10.06 9.59
N ALA A 334 -14.13 -10.70 8.84
CA ALA A 334 -13.52 -11.96 9.24
C ALA A 334 -12.77 -11.83 10.59
N SER A 335 -12.00 -10.75 10.79
CA SER A 335 -11.25 -10.52 12.02
C SER A 335 -12.13 -10.35 13.25
N LEU A 336 -13.38 -9.87 13.14
CA LEU A 336 -14.30 -9.74 14.28
C LEU A 336 -14.56 -11.08 15.00
N ARG A 337 -14.63 -12.19 14.26
CA ARG A 337 -14.81 -13.53 14.84
C ARG A 337 -13.49 -14.08 15.34
N TRP A 338 -12.43 -13.94 14.57
CA TRP A 338 -11.12 -14.49 14.91
C TRP A 338 -10.45 -13.77 16.08
N LYS A 339 -10.80 -12.51 16.38
CA LYS A 339 -10.31 -11.78 17.56
C LYS A 339 -10.65 -12.47 18.89
N LYS A 340 -11.61 -13.41 18.91
CA LYS A 340 -11.90 -14.27 20.08
C LYS A 340 -10.77 -15.24 20.40
N ASP A 341 -9.97 -15.61 19.39
CA ASP A 341 -8.76 -16.41 19.49
C ASP A 341 -7.58 -15.54 19.00
N ALA A 342 -7.01 -14.79 19.95
CA ALA A 342 -6.00 -13.78 19.65
C ALA A 342 -4.76 -14.38 18.96
N GLU A 343 -4.35 -15.59 19.37
CA GLU A 343 -3.20 -16.29 18.78
C GLU A 343 -3.47 -16.65 17.32
N HIS A 344 -4.67 -17.15 17.01
CA HIS A 344 -5.06 -17.48 15.64
C HIS A 344 -5.08 -16.25 14.73
N LEU A 345 -5.63 -15.12 15.19
CA LEU A 345 -5.64 -13.87 14.43
C LEU A 345 -4.21 -13.34 14.20
N GLU A 346 -3.37 -13.32 15.24
CA GLU A 346 -1.98 -12.87 15.13
C GLU A 346 -1.19 -13.73 14.12
N ASN A 347 -1.42 -15.04 14.10
CA ASN A 347 -0.79 -15.93 13.14
C ASN A 347 -1.24 -15.65 11.69
N ILE A 348 -2.52 -15.36 11.46
CA ILE A 348 -3.02 -14.93 10.14
C ILE A 348 -2.35 -13.61 9.74
N GLU A 349 -2.32 -12.62 10.63
CA GLU A 349 -1.68 -11.32 10.39
C GLU A 349 -0.19 -11.45 10.06
N LYS A 350 0.54 -12.34 10.76
CA LYS A 350 1.94 -12.67 10.46
C LYS A 350 2.10 -13.23 9.05
N VAL A 351 1.26 -14.17 8.63
CA VAL A 351 1.34 -14.77 7.29
C VAL A 351 1.02 -13.75 6.20
N ILE A 352 -0.05 -12.97 6.35
CA ILE A 352 -0.38 -11.87 5.43
C ILE A 352 0.73 -10.81 5.41
N GLY A 353 1.33 -10.51 6.57
CA GLY A 353 2.49 -9.64 6.71
C GLY A 353 3.72 -10.13 5.94
N LYS A 354 4.01 -11.43 5.99
CA LYS A 354 5.08 -12.07 5.19
C LYS A 354 4.80 -11.94 3.70
N MET A 355 3.55 -12.18 3.26
CA MET A 355 3.16 -11.99 1.85
C MET A 355 3.33 -10.53 1.40
N TRP A 356 3.03 -9.56 2.26
CA TRP A 356 3.25 -8.15 1.95
C TRP A 356 4.74 -7.83 1.73
N ILE A 357 5.65 -8.34 2.56
CA ILE A 357 7.10 -8.09 2.39
C ILE A 357 7.59 -8.59 1.03
N ILE A 358 7.00 -9.68 0.52
CA ILE A 358 7.31 -10.23 -0.80
C ILE A 358 6.78 -9.34 -1.93
N LEU A 359 5.57 -8.80 -1.81
CA LEU A 359 4.91 -8.01 -2.86
C LEU A 359 5.28 -6.52 -2.84
N GLN A 360 5.71 -6.01 -1.68
CA GLN A 360 6.05 -4.60 -1.47
C GLN A 360 7.12 -4.08 -2.45
N PRO A 361 8.24 -4.80 -2.71
CA PRO A 361 9.24 -4.35 -3.68
C PRO A 361 8.70 -4.25 -5.11
N PHE A 362 7.83 -5.19 -5.53
CA PHE A 362 7.18 -5.11 -6.84
C PHE A 362 6.33 -3.84 -6.95
N LEU A 363 5.50 -3.57 -5.95
CA LEU A 363 4.63 -2.40 -5.96
C LEU A 363 5.41 -1.09 -6.10
N PHE A 364 6.37 -0.84 -5.21
CA PHE A 364 7.08 0.45 -5.17
C PHE A 364 8.09 0.61 -6.29
N SER A 365 8.76 -0.45 -6.72
CA SER A 365 9.66 -0.36 -7.88
C SER A 365 8.90 -0.13 -9.19
N LEU A 366 7.73 -0.76 -9.38
CA LEU A 366 6.90 -0.53 -10.56
C LEU A 366 6.32 0.89 -10.58
N ILE A 367 5.93 1.43 -9.42
CA ILE A 367 5.48 2.84 -9.31
C ILE A 367 6.62 3.80 -9.67
N GLY A 368 7.82 3.55 -9.16
CA GLY A 368 9.00 4.35 -9.51
C GLY A 368 9.31 4.29 -11.01
N ALA A 369 9.12 3.12 -11.63
CA ALA A 369 9.37 2.90 -13.05
C ALA A 369 8.33 3.56 -13.98
N GLU A 370 7.20 4.02 -13.46
CA GLU A 370 6.20 4.76 -14.25
C GLU A 370 6.69 6.19 -14.57
N VAL A 371 7.56 6.75 -13.73
CA VAL A 371 8.05 8.12 -13.87
C VAL A 371 9.10 8.19 -14.98
N SER A 372 8.73 8.76 -16.13
CA SER A 372 9.62 9.02 -17.27
C SER A 372 10.02 10.49 -17.33
N VAL A 373 11.33 10.77 -17.22
CA VAL A 373 11.88 12.12 -17.32
C VAL A 373 11.72 12.71 -18.72
N GLN A 374 11.68 11.86 -19.76
CA GLN A 374 11.48 12.28 -21.15
C GLN A 374 10.08 12.86 -21.38
N ASN A 375 9.09 12.47 -20.57
CA ASN A 375 7.72 12.95 -20.68
C ASN A 375 7.45 14.20 -19.81
N LEU A 376 8.43 14.68 -19.04
CA LEU A 376 8.27 15.88 -18.22
C LEU A 376 8.30 17.13 -19.13
N GLN A 377 7.14 17.77 -19.26
CA GLN A 377 7.00 19.02 -20.00
C GLN A 377 7.65 20.21 -19.26
N SER A 378 7.88 21.30 -19.99
CA SER A 378 8.45 22.57 -19.47
C SER A 378 7.64 23.23 -18.35
N ASN A 379 6.37 22.85 -18.15
CA ASN A 379 5.48 23.43 -17.14
C ASN A 379 5.61 22.78 -15.74
N LEU A 380 6.70 22.05 -15.48
CA LEU A 380 6.95 21.36 -14.21
C LEU A 380 6.79 22.28 -12.98
N GLY A 381 7.25 23.53 -13.07
CA GLY A 381 7.13 24.50 -11.98
C GLY A 381 5.67 24.79 -11.60
N ASN A 382 4.80 24.97 -12.59
CA ASN A 382 3.37 25.23 -12.37
C ASN A 382 2.67 24.01 -11.77
N THR A 383 3.03 22.80 -12.20
CA THR A 383 2.49 21.56 -11.62
C THR A 383 2.91 21.39 -10.16
N ILE A 384 4.17 21.66 -9.83
CA ILE A 384 4.67 21.61 -8.45
C ILE A 384 3.95 22.65 -7.59
N LEU A 385 3.78 23.89 -8.10
CA LEU A 385 3.07 24.93 -7.39
C LEU A 385 1.61 24.54 -7.10
N ALA A 386 0.88 24.04 -8.10
CA ALA A 386 -0.49 23.55 -7.92
C ALA A 386 -0.59 22.46 -6.84
N LEU A 387 0.36 21.52 -6.84
CA LEU A 387 0.43 20.46 -5.84
C LEU A 387 0.74 21.00 -4.44
N LEU A 388 1.65 21.95 -4.29
CA LEU A 388 2.00 22.53 -2.99
C LEU A 388 0.83 23.31 -2.38
N ILE A 389 0.11 24.09 -3.19
CA ILE A 389 -1.10 24.80 -2.75
C ILE A 389 -2.14 23.79 -2.26
N ALA A 390 -2.40 22.75 -3.05
CA ALA A 390 -3.35 21.70 -2.69
C ALA A 390 -3.00 20.98 -1.38
N LEU A 391 -1.73 20.60 -1.21
CA LEU A 391 -1.26 19.96 0.01
C LEU A 391 -1.38 20.86 1.24
N ALA A 392 -1.14 22.17 1.11
CA ALA A 392 -1.33 23.12 2.21
C ALA A 392 -2.80 23.16 2.67
N PHE A 393 -3.74 23.24 1.72
CA PHE A 393 -5.18 23.17 2.02
C PHE A 393 -5.59 21.81 2.59
N ARG A 394 -4.99 20.71 2.12
CA ARG A 394 -5.21 19.36 2.68
C ARG A 394 -4.80 19.28 4.14
N ILE A 395 -3.61 19.79 4.51
CA ILE A 395 -3.16 19.81 5.91
C ILE A 395 -4.12 20.62 6.77
N ALA A 396 -4.49 21.83 6.33
CA ALA A 396 -5.40 22.69 7.06
C ALA A 396 -6.76 22.01 7.27
N THR A 397 -7.35 21.46 6.22
CA THR A 397 -8.66 20.78 6.28
C THR A 397 -8.63 19.48 7.06
N ALA A 398 -7.55 18.68 6.99
CA ALA A 398 -7.39 17.49 7.82
C ALA A 398 -7.29 17.84 9.31
N MET A 399 -6.61 18.94 9.65
CA MET A 399 -6.61 19.47 11.01
C MET A 399 -8.01 19.91 11.44
N PHE A 400 -8.75 20.62 10.59
CA PHE A 400 -10.15 21.02 10.84
C PHE A 400 -11.11 19.83 10.96
N ALA A 401 -10.99 18.82 10.11
CA ALA A 401 -11.77 17.59 10.15
C ALA A 401 -11.52 16.76 11.42
N SER A 402 -10.36 16.95 12.05
CA SER A 402 -10.03 16.35 13.34
C SER A 402 -10.63 17.10 14.54
N PHE A 403 -11.32 18.23 14.34
CA PHE A 403 -12.06 18.91 15.41
C PHE A 403 -13.39 18.19 15.67
N GLY A 404 -13.65 17.91 16.95
CA GLY A 404 -14.78 17.08 17.39
C GLY A 404 -14.33 15.73 17.96
N GLY A 405 -13.05 15.37 17.81
CA GLY A 405 -12.42 14.30 18.58
C GLY A 405 -11.67 14.82 19.80
N ASP A 406 -11.49 13.94 20.78
CA ASP A 406 -10.75 14.18 22.02
C ASP A 406 -9.21 14.12 21.77
N PHE A 407 -8.75 14.81 20.71
CA PHE A 407 -7.37 14.80 20.24
C PHE A 407 -6.60 16.06 20.65
N ASN A 408 -5.37 15.86 21.09
CA ASN A 408 -4.42 16.94 21.39
C ASN A 408 -3.87 17.54 20.08
N LEU A 409 -3.32 18.76 20.14
CA LEU A 409 -2.77 19.42 18.95
C LEU A 409 -1.70 18.59 18.24
N LYS A 410 -0.82 17.92 18.99
CA LYS A 410 0.22 17.03 18.42
C LYS A 410 -0.39 15.83 17.67
N GLU A 411 -1.50 15.29 18.16
CA GLU A 411 -2.21 14.18 17.53
C GLU A 411 -2.93 14.64 16.25
N LYS A 412 -3.53 15.84 16.27
CA LYS A 412 -4.13 16.44 15.07
C LYS A 412 -3.11 16.70 13.97
N ILE A 413 -1.93 17.21 14.34
CA ILE A 413 -0.81 17.39 13.39
C ILE A 413 -0.35 16.03 12.85
N PHE A 414 -0.24 15.01 13.71
CA PHE A 414 0.10 13.66 13.26
C PHE A 414 -0.91 13.11 12.26
N ILE A 415 -2.21 13.23 12.54
CA ILE A 415 -3.29 12.80 11.62
C ILE A 415 -3.17 13.53 10.27
N ALA A 416 -2.97 14.86 10.29
CA ALA A 416 -2.84 15.65 9.07
C ALA A 416 -1.60 15.26 8.24
N VAL A 417 -0.45 15.00 8.89
CA VAL A 417 0.77 14.56 8.21
C VAL A 417 0.65 13.13 7.67
N ALA A 418 0.02 12.24 8.43
CA ALA A 418 -0.26 10.87 7.99
C ALA A 418 -1.21 10.84 6.77
N TRP A 419 -1.94 11.94 6.51
CA TRP A 419 -2.86 12.12 5.39
C TRP A 419 -2.19 12.56 4.08
N LEU A 420 -0.89 12.88 4.09
CA LEU A 420 -0.17 13.41 2.92
C LEU A 420 0.31 12.39 1.87
N PRO A 421 0.63 11.13 2.20
CA PRO A 421 1.26 10.24 1.23
C PRO A 421 0.39 9.96 -0.02
N LYS A 422 1.00 10.11 -1.19
CA LYS A 422 0.44 9.84 -2.53
C LYS A 422 1.32 8.83 -3.25
N ALA A 423 0.75 7.79 -3.84
CA ALA A 423 1.48 6.77 -4.60
C ALA A 423 0.55 5.83 -5.40
N THR A 424 -0.09 4.88 -4.71
CA THR A 424 -0.64 3.67 -5.36
C THR A 424 -1.96 3.82 -6.06
N VAL A 425 -2.85 4.68 -5.56
CA VAL A 425 -4.20 4.83 -6.14
C VAL A 425 -4.13 5.69 -7.41
N GLN A 426 -3.12 6.55 -7.50
CA GLN A 426 -2.88 7.45 -8.61
C GLN A 426 -2.37 6.76 -9.90
N VAL A 427 -1.73 5.58 -9.75
CA VAL A 427 -1.00 4.86 -10.80
C VAL A 427 -1.68 3.55 -11.10
#